data_AF-A0A0C2IFC5-F1
#
_entry.id   AF-A0A0C2IFC5-F1
#
_cell.length_a   1.000
_cell.length_b   1.000
_cell.length_c   1.000
_cell.angle_alpha   90.00
_cell.angle_beta   90.00
_cell.angle_gamma   90.00
#
_symmetry.space_group_name_H-M   'P 1'
#
loop_
_entity.id
_entity.type
_entity.pdbx_description
1 polymer ?
#
loop_
_entity_poly.entity_id
_entity_poly.type
_entity_poly.pdbx_seq_one_letter_code
_entity_poly.pdbx_strand_id
1 'polypeptide(L)'
;MIENICRLFSSSGYLLASPFYTVEDIPEKMLNQAAKVFGITPTVQPYKEVMQLYKGFEVYFEERLQPLPETEKELHHYCESTVERASHSYGLEDEGVKSMMYDRLYSIKKMSNELRQYQGYNVLVLHYDAQCYPNRYVELF
;
A
#
# COMPACT_ATOMS: atom_id res chain seq x y z
N MET A 1 -1.37 6.70 13.92
CA MET A 1 0.04 6.73 13.45
C MET A 1 0.38 8.11 12.86
N ILE A 2 -0.36 8.60 11.86
CA ILE A 2 -0.08 9.91 11.22
C ILE A 2 -0.26 11.12 12.16
N GLU A 3 -1.23 11.09 13.08
CA GLU A 3 -1.43 12.16 14.08
C GLU A 3 -0.18 12.44 14.94
N ASN A 4 0.71 11.46 15.09
CA ASN A 4 1.96 11.61 15.82
C ASN A 4 3.16 11.90 14.92
N ILE A 5 3.05 11.74 13.60
CA ILE A 5 4.13 12.05 12.65
C ILE A 5 4.44 13.55 12.68
N CYS A 6 3.43 14.42 12.86
CA CYS A 6 3.66 15.85 13.00
C CYS A 6 4.65 16.20 14.12
N ARG A 7 4.70 15.40 15.19
CA ARG A 7 5.61 15.60 16.32
C ARG A 7 7.07 15.31 15.98
N LEU A 8 7.33 14.63 14.86
CA LEU A 8 8.69 14.41 14.35
C LEU A 8 9.24 15.66 13.64
N PHE A 9 8.37 16.60 13.25
CA PHE A 9 8.78 17.88 12.71
C PHE A 9 8.91 18.89 13.85
N SER A 10 10.03 19.60 13.90
CA SER A 10 10.30 20.60 14.95
C SER A 10 9.43 21.85 14.79
N SER A 11 9.39 22.42 13.59
CA SER A 11 8.54 23.57 13.23
C SER A 11 7.95 23.44 11.83
N SER A 12 8.67 22.78 10.93
CA SER A 12 8.23 22.50 9.57
C SER A 12 8.89 21.21 9.06
N GLY A 13 8.28 20.56 8.07
CA GLY A 13 8.90 19.47 7.36
C GLY A 13 8.00 18.84 6.31
N TYR A 14 8.58 17.92 5.54
CA TYR A 14 7.88 17.22 4.47
C TYR A 14 7.68 15.75 4.83
N LEU A 15 6.47 15.26 4.54
CA LEU A 15 6.08 13.85 4.61
C LEU A 15 5.87 13.35 3.18
N LEU A 16 6.59 12.29 2.82
CA LEU A 16 6.32 11.52 1.61
C LEU A 16 5.40 10.37 1.98
N ALA A 17 4.28 10.23 1.26
CA ALA A 17 3.33 9.18 1.51
C ALA A 17 2.81 8.58 0.21
N SER A 18 2.53 7.27 0.23
CA SER A 18 1.92 6.58 -0.89
C SER A 18 0.74 5.70 -0.47
N PRO A 19 -0.37 6.32 -0.04
CA PRO A 19 -1.52 5.56 0.44
C PRO A 19 -2.29 4.91 -0.71
N PHE A 20 -2.75 3.67 -0.47
CA PHE A 20 -3.74 3.01 -1.31
C PHE A 20 -5.16 3.41 -0.88
N TYR A 21 -6.09 3.42 -1.83
CA TYR A 21 -7.52 3.66 -1.63
C TYR A 21 -8.33 2.83 -2.64
N THR A 22 -9.61 2.63 -2.38
CA THR A 22 -10.53 1.99 -3.32
C THR A 22 -11.08 3.00 -4.34
N VAL A 23 -11.10 2.59 -5.61
CA VAL A 23 -11.76 3.35 -6.69
C VAL A 23 -13.18 2.88 -6.94
N GLU A 24 -13.45 1.61 -6.64
CA GLU A 24 -14.75 0.95 -6.79
C GLU A 24 -14.96 -0.05 -5.64
N ASP A 25 -16.20 -0.42 -5.40
CA ASP A 25 -16.54 -1.41 -4.37
C ASP A 25 -15.95 -2.78 -4.71
N ILE A 26 -15.18 -3.34 -3.78
CA ILE A 26 -14.63 -4.69 -3.93
C ILE A 26 -15.73 -5.71 -3.60
N PRO A 27 -16.01 -6.69 -4.48
CA PRO A 27 -17.01 -7.71 -4.21
C PRO A 27 -16.75 -8.44 -2.88
N GLU A 28 -17.78 -8.64 -2.07
CA GLU A 28 -17.67 -9.26 -0.72
C GLU A 28 -16.97 -10.63 -0.77
N LYS A 29 -17.27 -11.43 -1.78
CA LYS A 29 -16.61 -12.73 -2.00
C LYS A 29 -15.09 -12.58 -2.14
N MET A 30 -14.64 -11.55 -2.86
CA MET A 30 -13.22 -11.26 -3.05
C MET A 30 -12.59 -10.71 -1.76
N LEU A 31 -13.29 -9.86 -1.01
CA LEU A 31 -12.82 -9.39 0.30
C LEU A 31 -12.61 -10.55 1.28
N ASN A 32 -13.55 -11.48 1.34
CA ASN A 32 -13.45 -12.67 2.19
C ASN A 32 -12.27 -13.57 1.77
N GLN A 33 -12.05 -13.73 0.46
CA GLN A 33 -10.91 -14.46 -0.06
C GLN A 33 -9.58 -13.75 0.25
N ALA A 34 -9.53 -12.44 0.06
CA ALA A 34 -8.38 -11.60 0.37
C ALA A 34 -8.03 -11.66 1.86
N ALA A 35 -9.01 -11.55 2.75
CA ALA A 35 -8.82 -11.67 4.19
C ALA A 35 -8.23 -13.03 4.58
N LYS A 36 -8.71 -14.12 3.95
CA LYS A 36 -8.15 -15.47 4.16
C LYS A 36 -6.72 -15.59 3.64
N VAL A 37 -6.42 -15.00 2.48
CA VAL A 37 -5.08 -15.05 1.88
C VAL A 37 -4.11 -14.17 2.65
N PHE A 38 -4.44 -12.94 3.01
CA PHE A 38 -3.50 -12.02 3.67
C PHE A 38 -3.45 -12.19 5.18
N GLY A 39 -4.50 -12.74 5.81
CA GLY A 39 -4.66 -12.74 7.26
C GLY A 39 -5.12 -11.37 7.82
N ILE A 40 -5.42 -10.41 6.94
CA ILE A 40 -5.92 -9.07 7.26
C ILE A 40 -6.96 -8.65 6.23
N THR A 41 -7.91 -7.80 6.62
CA THR A 41 -8.84 -7.18 5.66
C THR A 41 -8.07 -6.18 4.80
N PRO A 42 -8.17 -6.25 3.45
CA PRO A 42 -7.54 -5.26 2.59
C PRO A 42 -8.17 -3.87 2.77
N THR A 43 -7.48 -2.82 2.34
CA THR A 43 -8.02 -1.46 2.33
C THR A 43 -9.30 -1.40 1.51
N VAL A 44 -10.36 -0.89 2.12
CA VAL A 44 -11.69 -0.70 1.49
C VAL A 44 -12.11 0.77 1.45
N GLN A 45 -11.32 1.64 2.09
CA GLN A 45 -11.64 3.05 2.26
C GLN A 45 -11.46 3.81 0.95
N PRO A 46 -12.46 4.64 0.57
CA PRO A 46 -12.36 5.50 -0.61
C PRO A 46 -11.33 6.61 -0.38
N TYR A 47 -10.90 7.21 -1.49
CA TYR A 47 -9.89 8.27 -1.52
C TYR A 47 -10.08 9.35 -0.43
N LYS A 48 -11.30 9.90 -0.30
CA LYS A 48 -11.55 11.01 0.64
C LYS A 48 -11.37 10.61 2.10
N GLU A 49 -11.72 9.38 2.47
CA GLU A 49 -11.51 8.88 3.83
C GLU A 49 -10.02 8.67 4.11
N VAL A 50 -9.29 8.12 3.14
CA VAL A 50 -7.83 7.95 3.24
C VAL A 50 -7.12 9.30 3.40
N MET A 51 -7.54 10.33 2.67
CA MET A 51 -6.94 11.67 2.78
C MET A 51 -7.16 12.35 4.14
N GLN A 52 -8.23 12.01 4.87
CA GLN A 52 -8.45 12.54 6.21
C GLN A 52 -7.34 12.16 7.19
N LEU A 53 -6.60 11.07 6.94
CA LEU A 53 -5.44 10.68 7.76
C LEU A 53 -4.33 11.74 7.74
N TYR A 54 -4.25 12.54 6.68
CA TYR A 54 -3.25 13.60 6.49
C TYR A 54 -3.77 14.99 6.86
N LYS A 55 -4.88 15.06 7.60
CA LYS A 55 -5.40 16.32 8.12
C LYS A 55 -4.29 17.07 8.88
N GLY A 56 -4.09 18.32 8.47
CA GLY A 56 -3.07 19.21 9.04
C GLY A 56 -1.74 19.25 8.32
N PHE A 57 -1.62 18.50 7.22
CA PHE A 57 -0.60 18.72 6.22
C PHE A 57 -1.16 19.54 5.05
N GLU A 58 -0.30 20.32 4.41
CA GLU A 58 -0.55 20.86 3.08
C GLU A 58 -0.27 19.80 2.04
N VAL A 59 -1.11 19.66 1.02
CA VAL A 59 -0.77 18.85 -0.15
C VAL A 59 0.03 19.73 -1.10
N TYR A 60 1.34 19.54 -1.11
CA TYR A 60 2.27 20.29 -1.97
C TYR A 60 2.37 19.66 -3.37
N PHE A 61 2.24 18.33 -3.43
CA PHE A 61 2.15 17.57 -4.67
C PHE A 61 1.26 16.34 -4.44
N GLU A 62 0.44 16.03 -5.44
CA GLU A 62 -0.34 14.80 -5.50
C GLU A 62 -0.34 14.28 -6.94
N GLU A 63 -0.01 13.01 -7.09
CA GLU A 63 -0.28 12.24 -8.30
C GLU A 63 -1.09 11.00 -7.95
N ARG A 64 -2.22 10.81 -8.63
CA ARG A 64 -3.10 9.66 -8.42
C ARG A 64 -2.87 8.63 -9.53
N LEU A 65 -2.55 7.41 -9.12
CA LEU A 65 -2.12 6.36 -10.01
C LEU A 65 -2.98 5.11 -9.83
N GLN A 66 -3.14 4.35 -10.92
CA GLN A 66 -3.74 3.03 -10.89
C GLN A 66 -2.63 1.99 -11.05
N PRO A 67 -2.57 0.97 -10.16
CA PRO A 67 -1.58 -0.08 -10.28
C PRO A 67 -1.91 -0.95 -11.51
N LEU A 68 -0.94 -1.10 -12.40
CA LEU A 68 -1.07 -1.96 -13.58
C LEU A 68 -1.08 -3.44 -13.15
N PRO A 69 -2.00 -4.28 -13.63
CA PRO A 69 -1.95 -5.71 -13.39
C PRO A 69 -0.66 -6.34 -13.94
N GLU A 70 0.00 -7.15 -13.12
CA GLU A 70 1.09 -8.04 -13.54
C GLU A 70 0.53 -9.20 -14.37
N THR A 71 1.29 -9.63 -15.37
CA THR A 71 1.05 -10.86 -16.12
C THR A 71 1.39 -12.09 -15.29
N GLU A 72 0.82 -13.25 -15.64
CA GLU A 72 1.17 -14.51 -14.97
C GLU A 72 2.68 -14.79 -14.96
N LYS A 73 3.37 -14.50 -16.08
CA LYS A 73 4.83 -14.67 -16.17
C LYS A 73 5.57 -13.79 -15.15
N GLU A 74 5.14 -12.55 -14.97
CA GLU A 74 5.74 -11.65 -13.97
C GLU A 74 5.47 -12.12 -12.54
N LEU A 75 4.26 -12.63 -12.25
CA LEU A 75 3.93 -13.20 -10.95
C LEU A 75 4.81 -14.42 -10.62
N HIS A 76 4.94 -15.36 -11.56
CA HIS A 76 5.81 -16.52 -11.43
C HIS A 76 7.27 -16.10 -11.20
N HIS A 77 7.79 -15.23 -12.08
CA HIS A 77 9.17 -14.76 -12.00
C HIS A 77 9.49 -14.09 -10.65
N TYR A 78 8.59 -13.24 -10.15
CA TYR A 78 8.76 -12.61 -8.85
C TYR A 78 8.84 -13.64 -7.71
N CYS A 79 7.96 -14.64 -7.73
CA CYS A 79 7.88 -15.64 -6.68
C CYS A 79 9.09 -16.58 -6.70
N GLU A 80 9.47 -17.08 -7.88
CA GLU A 80 10.66 -17.92 -8.08
C GLU A 80 11.92 -17.19 -7.62
N SER A 81 12.15 -15.97 -8.12
CA SER A 81 13.34 -15.17 -7.78
C SER A 81 13.42 -14.85 -6.28
N THR A 82 12.27 -14.62 -5.64
CA THR A 82 12.22 -14.31 -4.20
C THR A 82 12.51 -15.53 -3.35
N VAL A 83 11.94 -16.69 -3.71
CA VAL A 83 12.17 -17.96 -3.01
C VAL A 83 13.61 -18.42 -3.21
N GLU A 84 14.16 -18.32 -4.42
CA GLU A 84 15.55 -18.68 -4.71
C GLU A 84 16.52 -17.81 -3.90
N ARG A 85 16.33 -16.48 -3.92
CA ARG A 85 17.15 -15.56 -3.13
C ARG A 85 17.09 -15.87 -1.64
N ALA A 86 15.90 -16.11 -1.10
CA ALA A 86 15.73 -16.46 0.31
C ALA A 86 16.39 -17.81 0.62
N SER A 87 16.21 -18.81 -0.24
CA SER A 87 16.81 -20.13 -0.07
C SER A 87 18.33 -20.07 -0.02
N HIS A 88 18.94 -19.32 -0.94
CA HIS A 88 20.38 -19.10 -0.96
C HIS A 88 20.86 -18.35 0.29
N SER A 89 20.15 -17.29 0.71
CA SER A 89 20.55 -16.45 1.84
C SER A 89 20.52 -17.18 3.19
N TYR A 90 19.64 -18.18 3.33
CA TYR A 90 19.44 -18.93 4.57
C TYR A 90 19.92 -20.38 4.50
N GLY A 91 20.55 -20.80 3.40
CA GLY A 91 21.01 -22.18 3.21
C GLY A 91 19.87 -23.20 3.23
N LEU A 92 18.69 -22.84 2.70
CA LEU A 92 17.54 -23.74 2.63
C LEU A 92 17.70 -24.67 1.41
N GLU A 93 17.87 -25.96 1.67
CA GLU A 93 18.00 -26.99 0.63
C GLU A 93 16.72 -27.82 0.47
N ASP A 94 15.82 -27.82 1.46
CA ASP A 94 14.59 -28.60 1.45
C ASP A 94 13.60 -28.09 0.38
N GLU A 95 13.40 -28.88 -0.67
CA GLU A 95 12.49 -28.56 -1.77
C GLU A 95 11.01 -28.48 -1.35
N GLY A 96 10.61 -29.23 -0.33
CA GLY A 96 9.26 -29.15 0.23
C GLY A 96 9.02 -27.79 0.88
N VAL A 97 9.98 -27.30 1.66
CA VAL A 97 9.92 -25.95 2.26
C VAL A 97 9.91 -24.88 1.17
N LYS A 98 10.75 -24.99 0.14
CA LYS A 98 10.78 -24.04 -0.99
C LYS A 98 9.44 -24.01 -1.73
N SER A 99 8.84 -25.16 -2.01
CA SER A 99 7.51 -25.25 -2.63
C SER A 99 6.45 -24.57 -1.78
N MET A 100 6.44 -24.81 -0.46
CA MET A 100 5.49 -24.14 0.45
C MET A 100 5.67 -22.63 0.48
N MET A 101 6.92 -22.14 0.47
CA MET A 101 7.22 -20.70 0.37
C MET A 101 6.70 -20.11 -0.93
N TYR A 102 6.94 -20.81 -2.05
CA TYR A 102 6.48 -20.41 -3.37
C TYR A 102 4.95 -20.32 -3.42
N ASP A 103 4.25 -21.39 -3.05
CA ASP A 103 2.78 -21.46 -3.11
C ASP A 103 2.16 -20.36 -2.25
N ARG A 104 2.73 -20.13 -1.06
CA ARG A 104 2.27 -19.08 -0.17
C ARG A 104 2.46 -17.70 -0.80
N LEU A 105 3.66 -17.41 -1.31
CA LEU A 105 3.96 -16.11 -1.91
C LEU A 105 3.14 -15.86 -3.17
N TYR A 106 3.01 -16.86 -4.03
CA TYR A 106 2.21 -16.78 -5.25
C TYR A 106 0.73 -16.56 -4.93
N SER A 107 0.18 -17.23 -3.90
CA SER A 107 -1.21 -16.99 -3.48
C SER A 107 -1.45 -15.52 -3.06
N ILE A 108 -0.50 -14.94 -2.32
CA ILE A 108 -0.55 -13.53 -1.89
C ILE A 108 -0.45 -12.62 -3.11
N LYS A 109 0.56 -12.84 -3.97
CA LYS A 109 0.81 -12.02 -5.15
C LYS A 109 -0.35 -12.04 -6.14
N LYS A 110 -0.93 -13.21 -6.38
CA LYS A 110 -2.11 -13.37 -7.23
C LYS A 110 -3.31 -12.61 -6.69
N MET A 111 -3.62 -12.76 -5.40
CA MET A 111 -4.71 -12.02 -4.76
C MET A 111 -4.46 -10.50 -4.80
N SER A 112 -3.24 -10.04 -4.53
CA SER A 112 -2.88 -8.63 -4.67
C SER A 112 -3.06 -8.13 -6.10
N ASN A 113 -2.77 -8.95 -7.11
CA ASN A 113 -2.93 -8.59 -8.51
C ASN A 113 -4.41 -8.50 -8.93
N GLU A 114 -5.24 -9.45 -8.48
CA GLU A 114 -6.69 -9.46 -8.72
C GLU A 114 -7.38 -8.21 -8.12
N LEU A 115 -6.88 -7.72 -6.98
CA LEU A 115 -7.40 -6.54 -6.30
C LEU A 115 -7.03 -5.21 -6.99
N ARG A 116 -6.00 -5.18 -7.86
CA ARG A 116 -5.50 -3.93 -8.47
C ARG A 116 -6.54 -3.13 -9.22
N GLN A 117 -7.48 -3.82 -9.88
CA GLN A 117 -8.56 -3.17 -10.62
C GLN A 117 -9.48 -2.31 -9.74
N TYR A 118 -9.56 -2.61 -8.43
CA TYR A 118 -10.38 -1.88 -7.47
C TYR A 118 -9.59 -0.84 -6.68
N GLN A 119 -8.28 -0.71 -6.95
CA GLN A 119 -7.38 0.09 -6.15
C GLN A 119 -6.80 1.26 -6.96
N GLY A 120 -6.66 2.39 -6.28
CA GLY A 120 -5.75 3.46 -6.66
C GLY A 120 -4.71 3.66 -5.57
N TYR A 121 -3.65 4.37 -5.89
CA TYR A 121 -2.72 4.87 -4.88
C TYR A 121 -2.27 6.27 -5.24
N ASN A 122 -1.91 7.04 -4.23
CA ASN A 122 -1.35 8.37 -4.43
C ASN A 122 0.17 8.34 -4.30
N VAL A 123 0.83 9.30 -4.91
CA VAL A 123 2.16 9.77 -4.52
C VAL A 123 1.96 11.18 -3.99
N LEU A 124 2.18 11.36 -2.69
CA LEU A 124 1.93 12.61 -1.98
C LEU A 124 3.24 13.22 -1.47
N VAL A 125 3.40 14.52 -1.69
CA VAL A 125 4.32 15.36 -0.93
C VAL A 125 3.49 16.27 -0.04
N LEU A 126 3.63 16.05 1.25
CA LEU A 126 2.83 16.71 2.28
C LEU A 126 3.73 17.64 3.08
N HIS A 127 3.31 18.88 3.31
CA HIS A 127 4.09 19.85 4.07
C HIS A 127 3.42 20.19 5.40
N TYR A 128 4.15 19.99 6.47
CA TYR A 128 3.79 20.47 7.80
C TYR A 128 4.48 21.81 8.07
N ASP A 129 3.71 22.77 8.58
CA ASP A 129 4.20 24.05 9.08
C ASP A 129 3.38 24.48 10.29
N ALA A 130 4.02 24.53 11.45
CA ALA A 130 3.40 24.88 12.72
C ALA A 130 3.01 26.37 12.82
N GLN A 131 3.55 27.25 11.98
CA GLN A 131 3.18 28.67 11.98
C GLN A 131 1.88 28.93 11.21
N CYS A 132 1.65 28.15 10.15
CA CYS A 132 0.47 28.26 9.31
C CYS A 132 -0.70 27.42 9.83
N TYR A 133 -0.43 26.26 10.42
CA TYR A 133 -1.45 25.37 10.96
C TYR A 133 -1.81 25.72 12.43
N PRO A 134 -3.09 25.72 12.84
CA PRO A 134 -4.31 25.43 12.07
C PRO A 134 -4.92 26.66 11.38
N ASN A 135 -4.29 27.83 11.45
CA ASN A 135 -4.83 29.12 11.01
C ASN A 135 -4.77 29.35 9.48
N ARG A 136 -4.78 28.28 8.67
CA ARG A 136 -4.72 28.39 7.21
C ARG A 136 -6.07 28.84 6.63
N TYR A 137 -5.99 29.77 5.68
CA TYR A 137 -7.13 30.26 4.86
C TYR A 137 -7.28 29.50 3.53
N VAL A 138 -6.53 28.41 3.31
CA VAL A 138 -6.57 27.64 2.07
C VAL A 138 -7.51 26.45 2.18
N GLU A 139 -8.17 26.13 1.07
CA GLU A 139 -9.16 25.06 0.96
C GLU A 139 -8.56 23.70 1.39
N LEU A 140 -9.25 23.02 2.29
CA LEU A 140 -8.96 21.63 2.67
C LEU A 140 -9.67 20.75 1.63
N PHE A 141 -8.94 20.30 0.61
CA PHE A 141 -9.50 19.43 -0.43
C PHE A 141 -9.93 18.06 0.13
#